data_AF-A0A485A627-F1
#
_entry.id   AF-A0A485A627-F1
#
_cell.length_a   1.000
_cell.length_b   1.000
_cell.length_c   1.000
_cell.angle_alpha   90.00
_cell.angle_beta   90.00
_cell.angle_gamma   90.00
#
_symmetry.space_group_name_H-M   'P 1'
#
loop_
_entity.id
_entity.type
_entity.pdbx_description
1 polymer ?
#
loop_
_entity_poly.entity_id
_entity_poly.type
_entity_poly.pdbx_seq_one_letter_code
_entity_poly.pdbx_strand_id
1 'polypeptide(L)' 'MEKKHIYLFCSAGMSTSLLVSKMRAQAEKYEVPVVIEAFSEAFAAEKGPEADVILLGPQIGLYVGRYSKDFTKQTN' A
#
# COMPACT_ATOMS: atom_id res chain seq x y z
N MET A 1 5.80 -6.52 -19.09
CA MET A 1 5.53 -5.27 -18.35
C MET A 1 5.82 -5.53 -16.89
N GLU A 2 6.61 -4.66 -16.26
CA GLU A 2 6.85 -4.71 -14.81
C GLU A 2 5.55 -4.34 -14.08
N LYS A 3 5.13 -5.14 -13.09
CA LYS A 3 3.96 -4.82 -12.27
C LYS A 3 4.36 -3.86 -11.16
N LYS A 4 3.56 -2.83 -10.90
CA LYS A 4 3.80 -1.89 -9.79
C LYS A 4 3.16 -2.36 -8.49
N HIS A 5 3.83 -2.13 -7.36
CA HIS A 5 3.41 -2.59 -6.03
C HIS A 5 2.67 -1.48 -5.28
N ILE A 6 1.40 -1.74 -4.94
CA ILE A 6 0.51 -0.85 -4.18
C ILE A 6 0.25 -1.48 -2.81
N TYR A 7 0.88 -0.96 -1.76
CA TYR A 7 0.77 -1.50 -0.41
C TYR A 7 -0.06 -0.60 0.50
N LEU A 8 -1.10 -1.18 1.10
CA LEU A 8 -1.94 -0.52 2.10
C LEU A 8 -1.52 -0.92 3.52
N PHE A 9 -1.20 0.05 4.37
CA PHE A 9 -0.99 -0.20 5.80
C PHE A 9 -2.21 0.25 6.61
N CYS A 10 -2.63 -0.55 7.58
CA CYS A 10 -3.73 -0.21 8.49
C CYS A 10 -3.48 -0.73 9.91
N SER A 11 -4.27 -0.29 10.88
CA SER A 11 -4.17 -0.70 12.29
C SER A 11 -4.69 -2.12 12.58
N ALA A 12 -4.60 -3.05 11.61
CA ALA A 12 -5.22 -4.37 11.56
C ALA A 12 -6.77 -4.36 11.57
N GLY A 13 -7.39 -4.80 10.47
CA GLY A 13 -8.85 -4.91 10.39
C GLY A 13 -9.37 -5.59 9.11
N MET A 14 -10.55 -6.18 9.19
CA MET A 14 -11.22 -6.88 8.07
C MET A 14 -11.63 -5.94 6.91
N SER A 15 -11.85 -4.65 7.20
CA SER A 15 -12.32 -3.67 6.22
C SER A 15 -11.30 -3.41 5.11
N THR A 16 -10.00 -3.47 5.41
CA THR A 16 -8.92 -3.27 4.44
C THR A 16 -8.83 -4.45 3.46
N SER A 17 -9.09 -5.67 3.91
CA SER A 17 -9.12 -6.87 3.05
C SER A 17 -10.24 -6.80 2.01
N LEU A 18 -11.41 -6.29 2.39
CA LEU A 18 -12.53 -6.09 1.46
C LEU A 18 -12.18 -5.06 0.37
N LEU A 19 -11.55 -3.94 0.76
CA LEU A 19 -11.10 -2.92 -0.20
C LEU A 19 -10.06 -3.49 -1.17
N VAL A 20 -9.03 -4.18 -0.67
CA VAL A 20 -8.00 -4.79 -1.52
C VAL A 20 -8.60 -5.80 -2.51
N SER A 21 -9.57 -6.61 -2.08
CA SER A 21 -10.27 -7.54 -2.96
C SER A 21 -10.97 -6.81 -4.13
N LYS A 22 -11.69 -5.71 -3.83
CA LYS A 22 -12.33 -4.88 -4.86
C LYS A 22 -11.33 -4.20 -5.79
N MET A 23 -10.21 -3.70 -5.23
CA MET A 23 -9.15 -3.08 -6.02
C MET A 23 -8.52 -4.08 -6.99
N ARG A 24 -8.23 -5.30 -6.54
CA ARG A 24 -7.71 -6.39 -7.39
C ARG A 24 -8.68 -6.72 -8.54
N ALA A 25 -9.98 -6.83 -8.22
CA ALA A 25 -11.00 -7.10 -9.24
C ALA A 25 -11.09 -6.00 -10.30
N GLN A 26 -10.94 -4.72 -9.92
CA GLN A 26 -10.90 -3.63 -10.90
C GLN A 26 -9.58 -3.60 -11.68
N ALA A 27 -8.45 -3.85 -11.03
CA ALA A 27 -7.16 -3.94 -11.72
C ALA A 27 -7.16 -5.03 -12.80
N GLU A 28 -7.77 -6.19 -12.51
CA GLU A 28 -7.96 -7.27 -13.49
C GLU A 28 -8.92 -6.83 -14.61
N LYS A 29 -10.07 -6.26 -14.28
CA LYS A 29 -11.06 -5.78 -15.26
C LYS A 29 -10.49 -4.77 -16.27
N TYR A 30 -9.60 -3.90 -15.83
CA TYR A 30 -9.00 -2.85 -16.65
C TYR A 30 -7.57 -3.18 -17.09
N GLU A 31 -7.12 -4.42 -16.90
CA GLU A 31 -5.78 -4.90 -17.28
C GLU A 31 -4.63 -4.03 -16.76
N VAL A 32 -4.79 -3.48 -15.55
CA VAL A 32 -3.78 -2.63 -14.91
C VAL A 32 -2.70 -3.50 -14.30
N PRO A 33 -1.41 -3.37 -14.70
CA PRO A 33 -0.34 -4.25 -14.23
C PRO A 33 0.14 -3.84 -12.83
N VAL A 34 -0.64 -4.17 -11.80
CA VAL A 34 -0.34 -3.87 -10.39
C VAL A 34 -0.46 -5.09 -9.49
N VAL A 35 0.32 -5.09 -8.42
CA VAL A 35 0.21 -6.00 -7.26
C VAL A 35 -0.32 -5.18 -6.10
N ILE A 36 -1.47 -5.57 -5.53
CA ILE A 36 -2.12 -4.83 -4.44
C ILE A 36 -2.18 -5.72 -3.21
N GLU A 37 -1.60 -5.27 -2.10
CA GLU A 37 -1.55 -6.01 -0.83
C GLU A 37 -1.85 -5.10 0.35
N ALA A 38 -2.32 -5.68 1.45
CA ALA A 38 -2.56 -4.96 2.69
C ALA A 38 -1.83 -5.64 3.85
N PHE A 39 -1.24 -4.81 4.70
CA PHE A 39 -0.47 -5.25 5.86
C PHE A 39 -0.88 -4.46 7.11
N SER A 40 -0.52 -5.00 8.28
CA SER A 40 -0.54 -4.23 9.52
C SER A 40 0.52 -3.12 9.44
N GLU A 41 0.24 -1.97 10.05
CA GLU A 41 1.18 -0.87 10.26
C GLU A 41 2.52 -1.35 10.83
N ALA A 42 2.51 -2.37 11.68
CA ALA A 42 3.71 -2.97 12.25
C ALA A 42 4.72 -3.50 11.20
N PHE A 43 4.24 -3.84 9.99
CA PHE A 43 5.09 -4.30 8.88
C PHE A 43 5.51 -3.17 7.93
N ALA A 44 5.18 -1.90 8.22
CA ALA A 44 5.51 -0.79 7.33
C ALA A 44 7.01 -0.66 7.06
N ALA A 45 7.86 -0.85 8.08
CA ALA A 45 9.31 -0.78 7.91
C ALA A 45 9.87 -1.91 7.03
N GLU A 46 9.27 -3.10 7.09
CA GLU A 46 9.69 -4.26 6.30
C GLU A 46 9.17 -4.18 4.86
N LYS A 47 7.87 -3.90 4.69
CA LYS A 47 7.17 -3.94 3.41
C LYS A 47 7.15 -2.63 2.66
N GLY A 48 7.27 -1.49 3.35
CA GLY A 48 7.28 -0.17 2.75
C GLY A 48 8.33 0.02 1.64
N PRO A 49 9.59 -0.43 1.82
CA PRO A 49 10.62 -0.29 0.80
C PRO A 49 10.33 -1.06 -0.50
N GLU A 50 9.57 -2.16 -0.43
CA GLU A 50 9.16 -2.99 -1.57
C GLU A 50 8.07 -2.30 -2.41
N ALA A 51 7.32 -1.34 -1.84
CA ALA A 51 6.20 -0.68 -2.51
C ALA A 51 6.66 0.38 -3.52
N ASP A 52 5.93 0.51 -4.62
CA ASP A 52 6.02 1.69 -5.51
C ASP A 52 5.15 2.84 -4.98
N VAL A 53 4.03 2.50 -4.35
CA VAL A 53 3.15 3.46 -3.67
C VAL A 53 2.66 2.88 -2.35
N ILE A 54 2.72 3.72 -1.32
CA ILE A 54 2.21 3.41 0.01
C ILE A 54 0.90 4.17 0.22
N LEU A 55 -0.14 3.43 0.58
CA LEU A 55 -1.44 3.96 0.96
C LEU A 55 -1.68 3.69 2.45
N LEU A 56 -2.19 4.69 3.15
CA LEU A 56 -2.44 4.59 4.59
C LEU A 56 -3.94 4.55 4.85
N GLY A 57 -4.36 3.60 5.68
CA GLY A 57 -5.71 3.59 6.22
C GLY A 57 -6.01 4.88 6.99
N PRO A 58 -7.27 5.33 7.02
CA PRO A 58 -7.64 6.60 7.65
C PRO A 58 -7.27 6.65 9.15
N GLN A 59 -7.29 5.51 9.83
CA GLN A 59 -6.93 5.41 11.26
C GLN A 59 -5.47 5.77 11.54
N ILE A 60 -4.58 5.60 10.55
CA ILE A 60 -3.15 5.86 10.68
C ILE A 60 -2.69 7.05 9.83
N GLY A 61 -3.62 7.89 9.35
CA GLY A 61 -3.33 9.03 8.50
C GLY A 61 -2.38 10.07 9.13
N LEU A 62 -2.29 10.12 10.46
CA LEU A 62 -1.32 10.98 11.14
C LEU A 62 0.15 10.59 10.86
N TYR A 63 0.41 9.35 10.42
CA TYR A 63 1.75 8.86 10.09
C TYR A 63 2.22 9.25 8.69
N VAL A 64 1.40 9.92 7.86
CA VAL A 64 1.82 10.39 6.53
C VAL A 64 3.13 11.16 6.60
N GLY A 65 3.25 12.14 7.51
CA GLY A 65 4.47 12.95 7.62
C GLY A 65 5.72 12.16 8.04
N ARG A 66 5.55 11.08 8.80
CA ARG A 66 6.63 10.16 9.18
C ARG A 66 7.03 9.29 7.99
N TYR A 67 6.07 8.59 7.40
CA TYR A 67 6.32 7.65 6.31
C TYR A 67 6.76 8.31 5.02
N SER A 68 6.33 9.55 4.75
CA SER A 68 6.91 10.32 3.66
C SER A 68 8.41 10.49 3.86
N LYS A 69 8.89 10.76 5.08
CA LYS A 69 10.33 10.87 5.35
C LYS A 69 11.03 9.50 5.27
N ASP A 70 10.44 8.49 5.91
CA ASP A 70 11.02 7.15 6.01
C ASP A 70 11.11 6.43 4.65
N PHE A 71 10.18 6.70 3.74
CA PHE A 71 10.07 6.03 2.43
C PHE A 71 10.21 6.97 1.23
N THR A 72 10.73 8.19 1.42
CA THR A 72 11.15 9.01 0.25
C THR A 72 12.26 8.25 -0.47
N LYS A 73 11.93 7.64 -1.61
CA LYS A 73 12.94 7.14 -2.53
C LYS A 73 13.69 8.37 -3.04
N GLN A 74 14.97 8.51 -2.68
CA GLN A 74 15.85 9.49 -3.30
C GLN A 74 15.77 9.25 -4.81
N THR A 75 15.19 10.21 -5.52
CA THR A 75 15.11 10.17 -6.97
C THR A 75 16.53 10.48 -7.46
N ASN A 76 17.24 9.45 -7.92
CA ASN A 76 18.43 9.65 -8.76
C ASN A 76 18.00 10.15 -10.13
#